data_AF-Q2HIC5-F1
#
_entry.id   AF-Q2HIC5-F1
#
_cell.length_a   1.000
_cell.length_b   1.000
_cell.length_c   1.000
_cell.angle_alpha   90.00
_cell.angle_beta   90.00
_cell.angle_gamma   90.00
#
_symmetry.space_group_name_H-M   'P 1'
#
loop_
_entity.id
_entity.type
_entity.pdbx_description
1 polymer ?
#
loop_
_entity_poly.entity_id
_entity_poly.type
_entity_poly.pdbx_seq_one_letter_code
_entity_poly.pdbx_strand_id
1 'polypeptide(L)'
;MKVPHTTTAVAATLLLSSTTVATNNPLTADKLEADIKTEELQNVLWNLNHIAVTHGGNRAFGEPGFKASLDFVLERAQTRFGDKFDTFVQPFNHTYDKTLKISVTGPEGEDVFVISPQYNPPTLVSGGITAALVDTPVDDERGSACFADQWEGLDVKGKLALVKRGLCAVADKSILAKERGALGVILYDEVPGTNIVVPTLGAENIGRMVPIGIIPLEVGQDWKSRLAAGEEVTATLLVDSISETRETWNIISETKQGDPNNVVMLGAHLDSVQKGAGVNDDGSGTAALLEIMTAVRRYDNFPNKIRFAWWGAEESGLVGSLYYTSHLTEAEADSIRYYFNYDMIGSPQPDYSIASNENSGVGPQLLDEYLVTKGIDVRHGEFGSGSDFVGFVELGIPTASLHTGAGAPYDACYHQACDNLDNIHWEALTLNARAAARAAARLANSLDGVPPRDKTSLNLHTRRGVIKSFKRWTALAEEARGGHTCSHKGKKIRTLICGGKTLPQSRIIRLTCFLYLPASPSGSGFCALPDKSQAKEALKPQPHPGVSMYIHTTRLPHTSRSAPVICAQAHMASHSPTSYSSRRHHQLSLRCHRNHTDSKVAARGLQANCHVASGVGEH
;
A
#
# COMPACT_ATOMS: atom_id res chain seq x y z
N MET A 1 -41.65 27.03 87.58
CA MET A 1 -41.75 26.17 86.38
C MET A 1 -42.34 26.99 85.24
N LYS A 2 -41.70 26.99 84.05
CA LYS A 2 -42.30 27.36 82.76
C LYS A 2 -41.64 26.47 81.70
N VAL A 3 -42.44 25.89 80.81
CA VAL A 3 -41.97 25.00 79.74
C VAL A 3 -41.86 25.83 78.44
N PRO A 4 -40.75 25.78 77.69
CA PRO A 4 -40.69 26.38 76.36
C PRO A 4 -41.35 25.47 75.33
N HIS A 5 -42.11 26.04 74.39
CA HIS A 5 -42.63 25.31 73.24
C HIS A 5 -41.53 25.10 72.19
N THR A 6 -41.34 23.87 71.73
CA THR A 6 -40.47 23.53 70.60
C THR A 6 -41.26 23.52 69.28
N THR A 7 -40.94 24.44 68.38
CA THR A 7 -41.55 24.50 67.04
C THR A 7 -40.82 23.56 66.09
N THR A 8 -41.45 22.45 65.69
CA THR A 8 -40.85 21.48 64.77
C THR A 8 -41.06 21.92 63.31
N ALA A 9 -39.99 22.33 62.63
CA ALA A 9 -40.03 22.65 61.21
C ALA A 9 -39.90 21.37 60.36
N VAL A 10 -40.92 21.05 59.57
CA VAL A 10 -40.87 19.94 58.60
C VAL A 10 -40.24 20.43 57.30
N ALA A 11 -38.98 20.06 57.06
CA ALA A 11 -38.30 20.35 55.80
C ALA A 11 -38.77 19.36 54.72
N ALA A 12 -39.54 19.83 53.75
CA ALA A 12 -39.94 19.03 52.59
C ALA A 12 -38.79 18.94 51.58
N THR A 13 -38.04 17.82 51.60
CA THR A 13 -36.95 17.57 50.65
C THR A 13 -37.51 17.30 49.26
N LEU A 14 -37.48 18.29 48.36
CA LEU A 14 -37.71 18.06 46.93
C LEU A 14 -36.55 17.24 46.35
N LEU A 15 -36.78 15.95 46.17
CA LEU A 15 -35.96 15.09 45.33
C LEU A 15 -36.16 15.50 43.87
N LEU A 16 -35.38 16.48 43.42
CA LEU A 16 -35.18 16.79 42.01
C LEU A 16 -34.47 15.61 41.35
N SER A 17 -35.26 14.65 40.86
CA SER A 17 -34.78 13.57 40.01
C SER A 17 -34.31 14.14 38.69
N SER A 18 -33.02 14.49 38.61
CA SER A 18 -32.37 14.94 37.39
C SER A 18 -32.30 13.77 36.41
N THR A 19 -33.36 13.58 35.63
CA THR A 19 -33.34 12.74 34.44
C THR A 19 -32.38 13.38 33.44
N THR A 20 -31.11 12.96 33.50
CA THR A 20 -30.13 13.22 32.45
C THR A 20 -30.65 12.56 31.17
N VAL A 21 -31.34 13.35 30.35
CA VAL A 21 -31.70 12.97 28.99
C VAL A 21 -30.37 12.74 28.27
N ALA A 22 -29.99 11.48 28.11
CA ALA A 22 -28.85 11.11 27.30
C ALA A 22 -29.10 11.69 25.90
N THR A 23 -28.30 12.68 25.51
CA THR A 23 -28.43 13.35 24.21
C THR A 23 -27.96 12.39 23.13
N ASN A 24 -28.84 11.49 22.69
CA ASN A 24 -28.60 10.55 21.61
C ASN A 24 -28.12 11.31 20.38
N ASN A 25 -26.81 11.30 20.16
CA ASN A 25 -26.18 11.83 18.97
C ASN A 25 -25.88 10.63 18.04
N PRO A 26 -26.82 10.24 17.16
CA PRO A 26 -26.60 9.10 16.28
C PRO A 26 -25.46 9.39 15.31
N LEU A 27 -24.59 8.41 15.13
CA LEU A 27 -23.54 8.41 14.13
C LEU A 27 -24.16 8.40 12.73
N THR A 28 -23.74 9.28 11.83
CA THR A 28 -24.09 9.23 10.40
C THR A 28 -22.88 9.56 9.55
N ALA A 29 -22.90 9.14 8.27
CA ALA A 29 -21.80 9.38 7.33
C ALA A 29 -21.47 10.88 7.20
N ASP A 30 -22.49 11.72 6.96
CA ASP A 30 -22.31 13.16 6.76
C ASP A 30 -21.80 13.87 8.02
N LYS A 31 -22.20 13.40 9.21
CA LYS A 31 -21.70 13.95 10.48
C LYS A 31 -20.25 13.57 10.73
N LEU A 32 -19.89 12.28 10.56
CA LEU A 32 -18.52 11.85 10.81
C LEU A 32 -17.55 12.45 9.77
N GLU A 33 -17.97 12.59 8.51
CA GLU A 33 -17.24 13.35 7.48
C GLU A 33 -16.94 14.78 7.92
N ALA A 34 -17.96 15.51 8.37
CA ALA A 34 -17.87 16.92 8.74
C ALA A 34 -17.01 17.15 10.00
N ASP A 35 -16.81 16.11 10.82
CA ASP A 35 -15.92 16.15 11.97
C ASP A 35 -14.43 15.94 11.61
N ILE A 36 -14.10 15.35 10.45
CA ILE A 36 -12.71 15.15 9.99
C ILE A 36 -12.10 16.48 9.52
N LYS A 37 -10.96 16.86 10.12
CA LYS A 37 -10.28 18.13 9.86
C LYS A 37 -8.88 17.96 9.26
N THR A 38 -8.59 18.77 8.24
CA THR A 38 -7.24 18.86 7.64
C THR A 38 -6.20 19.28 8.69
N GLU A 39 -6.58 20.17 9.62
CA GLU A 39 -5.70 20.67 10.67
C GLU A 39 -5.30 19.58 11.68
N GLU A 40 -6.19 18.63 11.99
CA GLU A 40 -5.88 17.54 12.92
C GLU A 40 -5.07 16.41 12.24
N LEU A 41 -5.34 16.17 10.95
CA LEU A 41 -4.49 15.30 10.10
C LEU A 41 -3.06 15.89 9.99
N GLN A 42 -2.94 17.21 9.78
CA GLN A 42 -1.68 17.96 9.85
C GLN A 42 -1.02 17.84 11.23
N ASN A 43 -1.77 17.97 12.33
CA ASN A 43 -1.25 17.80 13.68
C ASN A 43 -0.68 16.39 13.90
N VAL A 44 -1.33 15.32 13.42
CA VAL A 44 -0.81 13.96 13.54
C VAL A 44 0.46 13.77 12.71
N LEU A 45 0.45 14.11 11.43
CA LEU A 45 1.63 13.98 10.56
C LEU A 45 2.82 14.80 11.08
N TRP A 46 2.59 16.01 11.58
CA TRP A 46 3.65 16.81 12.19
C TRP A 46 4.31 16.11 13.37
N ASN A 47 3.53 15.46 14.24
CA ASN A 47 4.06 14.72 15.38
C ASN A 47 4.83 13.47 14.94
N LEU A 48 4.31 12.69 13.97
CA LEU A 48 5.02 11.49 13.46
C LEU A 48 6.34 11.86 12.78
N ASN A 49 6.34 12.92 11.97
CA ASN A 49 7.56 13.48 11.37
C ASN A 49 8.54 14.00 12.44
N HIS A 50 8.04 14.70 13.46
CA HIS A 50 8.88 15.18 14.56
C HIS A 50 9.50 14.03 15.37
N ILE A 51 8.73 12.97 15.64
CA ILE A 51 9.21 11.74 16.28
C ILE A 51 10.33 11.13 15.43
N ALA A 52 10.10 10.91 14.13
CA ALA A 52 11.11 10.36 13.23
C ALA A 52 12.41 11.19 13.25
N VAL A 53 12.31 12.50 13.03
CA VAL A 53 13.47 13.43 13.02
C VAL A 53 14.23 13.42 14.35
N THR A 54 13.54 13.30 15.49
CA THR A 54 14.19 13.28 16.82
C THR A 54 14.74 11.92 17.23
N HIS A 55 14.37 10.82 16.55
CA HIS A 55 14.70 9.45 16.93
C HIS A 55 15.50 8.67 15.88
N GLY A 56 16.18 9.37 14.96
CA GLY A 56 17.12 8.77 13.99
C GLY A 56 16.78 8.99 12.51
N GLY A 57 15.72 9.75 12.22
CA GLY A 57 15.25 10.08 10.87
C GLY A 57 14.14 9.18 10.33
N ASN A 58 13.67 8.19 11.10
CA ASN A 58 12.67 7.21 10.70
C ASN A 58 11.79 6.74 11.87
N ARG A 59 10.75 5.96 11.57
CA ARG A 59 9.92 5.23 12.55
C ARG A 59 10.06 3.70 12.41
N ALA A 60 11.17 3.20 11.91
CA ALA A 60 11.29 1.81 11.48
C ALA A 60 11.19 0.80 12.63
N PHE A 61 10.61 -0.38 12.35
CA PHE A 61 10.61 -1.50 13.29
C PHE A 61 12.01 -1.67 13.91
N GLY A 62 12.05 -1.79 15.23
CA GLY A 62 13.27 -1.99 16.01
C GLY A 62 14.10 -0.74 16.26
N GLU A 63 13.84 0.38 15.58
CA GLU A 63 14.48 1.67 15.85
C GLU A 63 13.71 2.48 16.92
N PRO A 64 14.36 3.44 17.63
CA PRO A 64 13.71 4.20 18.69
C PRO A 64 12.48 5.00 18.25
N GLY A 65 12.43 5.42 16.97
CA GLY A 65 11.31 6.15 16.39
C GLY A 65 10.01 5.36 16.41
N PHE A 66 10.04 4.06 16.12
CA PHE A 66 8.84 3.20 16.17
C PHE A 66 8.23 3.17 17.57
N LYS A 67 9.07 2.99 18.60
CA LYS A 67 8.63 2.96 19.99
C LYS A 67 8.04 4.31 20.44
N ALA A 68 8.65 5.42 20.06
CA ALA A 68 8.10 6.75 20.33
C ALA A 68 6.76 7.00 19.59
N SER A 69 6.59 6.46 18.38
CA SER A 69 5.32 6.49 17.63
C SER A 69 4.23 5.62 18.28
N LEU A 70 4.59 4.45 18.77
CA LEU A 70 3.71 3.58 19.58
C LEU A 70 3.15 4.35 20.79
N ASP A 71 4.05 4.98 21.56
CA ASP A 71 3.68 5.71 22.77
C ASP A 71 2.83 6.96 22.47
N PHE A 72 3.04 7.60 21.31
CA PHE A 72 2.21 8.70 20.81
C PHE A 72 0.78 8.27 20.42
N VAL A 73 0.61 7.10 19.79
CA VAL A 73 -0.72 6.53 19.49
C VAL A 73 -1.41 6.09 20.77
N LEU A 74 -0.69 5.45 21.71
CA LEU A 74 -1.23 5.02 23.00
C LEU A 74 -1.65 6.19 23.90
N GLU A 75 -0.92 7.31 23.90
CA GLU A 75 -1.34 8.56 24.59
C GLU A 75 -2.75 8.97 24.18
N ARG A 76 -3.05 8.94 22.88
CA ARG A 76 -4.39 9.22 22.35
C ARG A 76 -5.36 8.11 22.74
N ALA A 77 -5.08 6.88 22.31
CA ALA A 77 -6.01 5.76 22.38
C ALA A 77 -6.33 5.25 23.80
N GLN A 78 -5.42 5.42 24.77
CA GLN A 78 -5.61 5.06 26.18
C GLN A 78 -5.91 6.28 27.05
N THR A 79 -5.03 7.29 27.07
CA THR A 79 -5.18 8.41 28.02
C THR A 79 -6.27 9.39 27.62
N ARG A 80 -6.31 9.82 26.35
CA ARG A 80 -7.30 10.82 25.88
C ARG A 80 -8.65 10.21 25.53
N PHE A 81 -8.66 8.97 25.02
CA PHE A 81 -9.83 8.33 24.40
C PHE A 81 -10.33 7.07 25.13
N GLY A 82 -9.64 6.61 26.19
CA GLY A 82 -9.98 5.42 26.97
C GLY A 82 -11.28 5.51 27.79
N ASP A 83 -12.04 6.60 27.69
CA ASP A 83 -13.43 6.67 28.15
C ASP A 83 -14.37 5.89 27.21
N LYS A 84 -14.22 6.08 25.89
CA LYS A 84 -15.05 5.48 24.82
C LYS A 84 -14.44 4.22 24.19
N PHE A 85 -13.15 3.99 24.36
CA PHE A 85 -12.40 2.88 23.72
C PHE A 85 -11.73 1.95 24.73
N ASP A 86 -11.63 0.67 24.37
CA ASP A 86 -10.73 -0.30 24.99
C ASP A 86 -9.53 -0.49 24.07
N THR A 87 -8.31 -0.34 24.59
CA THR A 87 -7.07 -0.31 23.79
C THR A 87 -6.01 -1.23 24.38
N PHE A 88 -5.52 -2.18 23.60
CA PHE A 88 -4.49 -3.14 23.98
C PHE A 88 -3.31 -3.16 22.99
N VAL A 89 -2.17 -3.61 23.49
CA VAL A 89 -0.94 -3.82 22.71
C VAL A 89 -0.74 -5.32 22.55
N GLN A 90 -0.42 -5.76 21.33
CA GLN A 90 -0.03 -7.14 21.03
C GLN A 90 1.48 -7.18 20.77
N PRO A 91 2.32 -7.50 21.78
CA PRO A 91 3.75 -7.68 21.59
C PRO A 91 4.05 -9.01 20.88
N PHE A 92 5.04 -9.00 19.99
CA PHE A 92 5.60 -10.19 19.36
C PHE A 92 7.07 -9.94 18.97
N ASN A 93 7.80 -11.01 18.65
CA ASN A 93 9.21 -10.92 18.26
C ASN A 93 9.36 -11.17 16.76
N HIS A 94 10.17 -10.36 16.08
CA HIS A 94 10.57 -10.56 14.69
C HIS A 94 12.07 -10.37 14.50
N THR A 95 12.61 -10.81 13.36
CA THR A 95 14.00 -10.51 12.99
C THR A 95 14.12 -9.12 12.39
N TYR A 96 14.79 -8.25 13.13
CA TYR A 96 15.26 -6.96 12.68
C TYR A 96 16.58 -7.13 11.93
N ASP A 97 16.80 -6.37 10.86
CA ASP A 97 18.10 -6.21 10.23
C ASP A 97 18.49 -4.73 10.07
N LYS A 98 19.78 -4.49 9.88
CA LYS A 98 20.29 -3.19 9.43
C LYS A 98 21.63 -3.36 8.75
N THR A 99 21.78 -2.79 7.55
CA THR A 99 23.10 -2.59 6.96
C THR A 99 23.79 -1.41 7.64
N LEU A 100 24.94 -1.66 8.28
CA LEU A 100 25.78 -0.65 8.91
C LEU A 100 26.73 0.00 7.89
N LYS A 101 27.26 -0.80 6.97
CA LYS A 101 28.06 -0.33 5.83
C LYS A 101 27.93 -1.29 4.66
N ILE A 102 27.88 -0.74 3.44
CA ILE A 102 28.15 -1.49 2.21
C ILE A 102 29.12 -0.69 1.35
N SER A 103 29.99 -1.38 0.61
CA SER A 103 30.81 -0.78 -0.46
C SER A 103 31.22 -1.86 -1.46
N VAL A 104 31.28 -1.49 -2.74
CA VAL A 104 31.85 -2.32 -3.80
C VAL A 104 33.02 -1.54 -4.42
N THR A 105 34.20 -2.14 -4.41
CA THR A 105 35.37 -1.60 -5.12
C THR A 105 35.59 -2.40 -6.39
N GLY A 106 35.68 -1.70 -7.52
CA GLY A 106 35.83 -2.31 -8.83
C GLY A 106 37.27 -2.66 -9.24
N PRO A 107 37.46 -3.09 -10.51
CA PRO A 107 38.70 -3.68 -10.99
C PRO A 107 39.87 -2.70 -11.10
N GLU A 108 39.58 -1.40 -11.15
CA GLU A 108 40.57 -0.32 -11.25
C GLU A 108 40.81 0.36 -9.89
N GLY A 109 40.18 -0.15 -8.81
CA GLY A 109 40.21 0.42 -7.48
C GLY A 109 39.18 1.53 -7.26
N GLU A 110 38.21 1.66 -8.16
CA GLU A 110 37.14 2.66 -8.12
C GLU A 110 36.04 2.29 -7.11
N ASP A 111 35.46 3.28 -6.44
CA ASP A 111 34.29 3.09 -5.57
C ASP A 111 33.00 3.09 -6.40
N VAL A 112 32.22 2.02 -6.28
CA VAL A 112 31.03 1.77 -7.10
C VAL A 112 29.77 2.05 -6.30
N PHE A 113 28.83 2.80 -6.89
CA PHE A 113 27.51 2.99 -6.31
C PHE A 113 26.85 1.62 -6.06
N VAL A 114 26.52 1.33 -4.80
CA VAL A 114 25.98 0.05 -4.40
C VAL A 114 24.85 0.21 -3.38
N ILE A 115 23.79 -0.59 -3.56
CA ILE A 115 22.69 -0.75 -2.63
C ILE A 115 22.80 -2.11 -1.94
N SER A 116 22.57 -2.12 -0.63
CA SER A 116 22.38 -3.35 0.15
C SER A 116 20.88 -3.69 0.19
N PRO A 117 20.47 -4.92 -0.17
CA PRO A 117 19.10 -5.37 0.06
C PRO A 117 18.80 -5.56 1.56
N GLN A 118 17.53 -5.63 1.92
CA GLN A 118 17.10 -5.96 3.30
C GLN A 118 17.39 -7.45 3.57
N TYR A 119 17.83 -7.78 4.80
CA TYR A 119 18.28 -9.12 5.21
C TYR A 119 19.55 -9.63 4.50
N ASN A 120 20.39 -8.73 3.99
CA ASN A 120 21.70 -9.05 3.40
C ASN A 120 22.67 -9.60 4.47
N PRO A 121 23.24 -10.81 4.31
CA PRO A 121 24.18 -11.36 5.29
C PRO A 121 25.54 -10.64 5.24
N PRO A 122 26.25 -10.48 6.36
CA PRO A 122 27.54 -9.77 6.39
C PRO A 122 28.68 -10.59 5.77
N THR A 123 29.67 -9.88 5.23
CA THR A 123 30.93 -10.47 4.77
C THR A 123 31.79 -10.90 5.95
N LEU A 124 32.18 -12.18 6.00
CA LEU A 124 32.88 -12.80 7.14
C LEU A 124 34.34 -12.35 7.35
N VAL A 125 34.83 -11.37 6.58
CA VAL A 125 36.21 -10.89 6.60
C VAL A 125 36.23 -9.39 6.85
N SER A 126 36.98 -8.94 7.84
CA SER A 126 37.15 -7.52 8.16
C SER A 126 37.85 -6.78 7.02
N GLY A 127 37.09 -5.97 6.28
CA GLY A 127 37.53 -5.28 5.06
C GLY A 127 36.80 -5.71 3.80
N GLY A 128 36.04 -6.83 3.84
CA GLY A 128 35.29 -7.37 2.72
C GLY A 128 35.97 -8.56 2.04
N ILE A 129 35.40 -8.95 0.91
CA ILE A 129 35.77 -10.11 0.11
C ILE A 129 36.29 -9.62 -1.24
N THR A 130 37.61 -9.62 -1.42
CA THR A 130 38.25 -9.40 -2.72
C THR A 130 38.42 -10.73 -3.44
N ALA A 131 37.82 -10.89 -4.63
CA ALA A 131 38.01 -12.07 -5.46
C ALA A 131 37.72 -11.77 -6.95
N ALA A 132 38.17 -12.68 -7.82
CA ALA A 132 37.79 -12.67 -9.23
C ALA A 132 36.26 -12.76 -9.40
N LEU A 133 35.73 -12.09 -10.42
CA LEU A 133 34.35 -12.19 -10.85
C LEU A 133 34.14 -13.38 -11.80
N VAL A 134 32.95 -13.95 -11.78
CA VAL A 134 32.47 -14.94 -12.75
C VAL A 134 31.14 -14.48 -13.30
N ASP A 135 31.07 -14.34 -14.62
CA ASP A 135 29.83 -14.02 -15.32
C ASP A 135 28.83 -15.19 -15.27
N THR A 136 27.54 -14.87 -15.23
CA THR A 136 26.46 -15.86 -15.22
C THR A 136 25.57 -15.73 -16.47
N PRO A 137 24.90 -16.82 -16.91
CA PRO A 137 23.98 -16.77 -18.03
C PRO A 137 22.88 -15.73 -17.84
N VAL A 138 22.77 -14.82 -18.81
CA VAL A 138 21.63 -13.91 -18.92
C VAL A 138 20.54 -14.61 -19.72
N ASP A 139 19.37 -14.67 -19.08
CA ASP A 139 18.16 -15.30 -19.57
C ASP A 139 17.00 -14.37 -19.15
N ASP A 140 16.45 -13.65 -20.11
CA ASP A 140 15.37 -12.67 -19.87
C ASP A 140 13.97 -13.26 -20.13
N GLU A 141 13.89 -14.54 -20.54
CA GLU A 141 12.61 -15.26 -20.74
C GLU A 141 12.24 -16.14 -19.55
N ARG A 142 13.21 -16.88 -18.98
CA ARG A 142 13.05 -17.65 -17.74
C ARG A 142 13.47 -16.86 -16.50
N GLY A 143 14.42 -15.94 -16.65
CA GLY A 143 15.09 -15.23 -15.57
C GLY A 143 16.54 -15.70 -15.40
N SER A 144 17.45 -14.74 -15.21
CA SER A 144 18.91 -14.95 -15.23
C SER A 144 19.43 -15.55 -13.92
N ALA A 145 20.23 -16.64 -14.00
CA ALA A 145 20.79 -17.37 -12.85
C ALA A 145 19.76 -17.81 -11.77
N CYS A 146 18.52 -18.00 -12.18
CA CYS A 146 17.37 -18.35 -11.35
C CYS A 146 17.22 -19.86 -11.08
N PHE A 147 17.86 -20.70 -11.90
CA PHE A 147 17.66 -22.15 -11.88
C PHE A 147 18.99 -22.90 -11.84
N ALA A 148 19.01 -24.07 -11.20
CA ALA A 148 20.24 -24.84 -10.96
C ALA A 148 21.01 -25.23 -12.24
N ASP A 149 20.34 -25.38 -13.38
CA ASP A 149 20.94 -25.65 -14.70
C ASP A 149 21.76 -24.46 -15.21
N GLN A 150 21.32 -23.23 -14.95
CA GLN A 150 22.04 -22.01 -15.35
C GLN A 150 23.34 -21.78 -14.55
N TRP A 151 23.61 -22.57 -13.51
CA TRP A 151 24.86 -22.56 -12.75
C TRP A 151 25.80 -23.75 -13.10
N GLU A 152 25.36 -24.70 -13.93
CA GLU A 152 26.18 -25.87 -14.30
C GLU A 152 27.39 -25.47 -15.16
N GLY A 153 28.55 -26.09 -14.88
CA GLY A 153 29.82 -25.76 -15.54
C GLY A 153 30.51 -24.47 -15.09
N LEU A 154 29.85 -23.60 -14.31
CA LEU A 154 30.46 -22.35 -13.84
C LEU A 154 31.41 -22.58 -12.66
N ASP A 155 32.68 -22.18 -12.82
CA ASP A 155 33.69 -22.22 -11.75
C ASP A 155 33.58 -20.99 -10.83
N VAL A 156 32.47 -20.89 -10.09
CA VAL A 156 32.20 -19.79 -9.12
C VAL A 156 32.84 -20.00 -7.74
N LYS A 157 33.48 -21.15 -7.51
CA LYS A 157 33.95 -21.55 -6.18
C LYS A 157 35.10 -20.65 -5.71
N GLY A 158 34.92 -19.99 -4.56
CA GLY A 158 35.89 -19.04 -4.01
C GLY A 158 35.93 -17.68 -4.74
N LYS A 159 34.90 -17.35 -5.53
CA LYS A 159 34.81 -16.15 -6.36
C LYS A 159 33.53 -15.36 -6.10
N LEU A 160 33.43 -14.17 -6.68
CA LEU A 160 32.19 -13.37 -6.69
C LEU A 160 31.41 -13.68 -7.98
N ALA A 161 30.10 -13.92 -7.88
CA ALA A 161 29.25 -14.13 -9.05
C ALA A 161 28.66 -12.80 -9.53
N LEU A 162 28.83 -12.48 -10.82
CA LEU A 162 28.22 -11.33 -11.48
C LEU A 162 26.87 -11.76 -12.09
N VAL A 163 25.77 -11.20 -11.60
CA VAL A 163 24.41 -11.70 -11.87
C VAL A 163 23.48 -10.55 -12.26
N LYS A 164 22.66 -10.75 -13.31
CA LYS A 164 21.62 -9.78 -13.69
C LYS A 164 20.39 -9.88 -12.77
N ARG A 165 19.81 -8.74 -12.39
CA ARG A 165 18.43 -8.68 -11.88
C ARG A 165 17.43 -9.18 -12.94
N GLY A 166 16.24 -9.57 -12.50
CA GLY A 166 15.18 -10.07 -13.37
C GLY A 166 14.15 -10.88 -12.58
N LEU A 167 13.33 -11.63 -13.32
CA LEU A 167 12.05 -12.23 -12.90
C LEU A 167 12.01 -12.97 -11.54
N CYS A 168 13.10 -13.61 -11.09
CA CYS A 168 13.13 -14.47 -9.91
C CYS A 168 13.82 -13.84 -8.69
N ALA A 169 13.77 -14.55 -7.55
CA ALA A 169 14.36 -14.10 -6.29
C ALA A 169 15.85 -13.76 -6.36
N VAL A 170 16.18 -12.58 -5.82
CA VAL A 170 17.57 -12.22 -5.46
C VAL A 170 18.09 -13.14 -4.35
N ALA A 171 17.20 -13.64 -3.49
CA ALA A 171 17.52 -14.68 -2.51
C ALA A 171 17.96 -15.99 -3.19
N ASP A 172 17.16 -16.54 -4.11
CA ASP A 172 17.47 -17.81 -4.81
C ASP A 172 18.78 -17.73 -5.60
N LYS A 173 19.02 -16.61 -6.31
CA LYS A 173 20.32 -16.35 -6.98
C LYS A 173 21.49 -16.47 -5.99
N SER A 174 21.34 -15.96 -4.77
CA SER A 174 22.36 -16.01 -3.70
C SER A 174 22.46 -17.38 -3.02
N ILE A 175 21.34 -18.10 -2.85
CA ILE A 175 21.31 -19.47 -2.32
C ILE A 175 22.02 -20.41 -3.30
N LEU A 176 21.70 -20.34 -4.60
CA LEU A 176 22.36 -21.13 -5.64
C LEU A 176 23.85 -20.79 -5.76
N ALA A 177 24.22 -19.50 -5.67
CA ALA A 177 25.62 -19.08 -5.60
C ALA A 177 26.35 -19.72 -4.40
N LYS A 178 25.71 -19.74 -3.21
CA LYS A 178 26.26 -20.36 -2.00
C LYS A 178 26.45 -21.87 -2.14
N GLU A 179 25.45 -22.57 -2.69
CA GLU A 179 25.50 -24.01 -2.90
C GLU A 179 26.62 -24.43 -3.87
N ARG A 180 27.01 -23.56 -4.81
CA ARG A 180 28.17 -23.75 -5.69
C ARG A 180 29.49 -23.19 -5.11
N GLY A 181 29.46 -22.61 -3.92
CA GLY A 181 30.64 -22.16 -3.18
C GLY A 181 31.18 -20.78 -3.57
N ALA A 182 30.35 -19.92 -4.16
CA ALA A 182 30.66 -18.50 -4.31
C ALA A 182 30.83 -17.82 -2.93
N LEU A 183 31.58 -16.71 -2.90
CA LEU A 183 31.81 -15.92 -1.68
C LEU A 183 30.82 -14.76 -1.53
N GLY A 184 30.16 -14.37 -2.62
CA GLY A 184 29.23 -13.24 -2.69
C GLY A 184 28.66 -13.06 -4.10
N VAL A 185 27.64 -12.22 -4.22
CA VAL A 185 26.99 -11.86 -5.49
C VAL A 185 27.12 -10.36 -5.74
N ILE A 186 27.63 -9.98 -6.90
CA ILE A 186 27.43 -8.65 -7.46
C ILE A 186 26.20 -8.75 -8.36
N LEU A 187 25.07 -8.22 -7.89
CA LEU A 187 23.86 -8.13 -8.69
C LEU A 187 23.90 -6.80 -9.46
N TYR A 188 23.79 -6.80 -10.77
CA TYR A 188 23.56 -5.56 -11.51
C TYR A 188 22.07 -5.41 -11.84
N ASP A 189 21.55 -4.20 -11.68
CA ASP A 189 20.13 -3.90 -11.86
C ASP A 189 19.68 -4.08 -13.32
N GLU A 190 18.37 -4.09 -13.55
CA GLU A 190 17.77 -4.19 -14.89
C GLU A 190 17.38 -2.84 -15.47
N VAL A 191 17.36 -1.78 -14.65
CA VAL A 191 17.07 -0.40 -15.03
C VAL A 191 18.35 0.44 -15.07
N PRO A 192 18.55 1.32 -16.06
CA PRO A 192 19.66 2.28 -16.12
C PRO A 192 19.80 3.17 -14.87
N GLY A 193 21.04 3.40 -14.43
CA GLY A 193 21.39 4.38 -13.40
C GLY A 193 21.19 3.93 -11.95
N THR A 194 20.99 4.90 -11.05
CA THR A 194 21.12 4.72 -9.58
C THR A 194 19.79 4.62 -8.83
N ASN A 195 18.64 4.74 -9.51
CA ASN A 195 17.30 4.69 -8.90
C ASN A 195 16.83 3.23 -8.70
N ILE A 196 17.69 2.45 -8.04
CA ILE A 196 17.54 1.01 -7.85
C ILE A 196 16.55 0.74 -6.71
N VAL A 197 15.44 0.04 -6.99
CA VAL A 197 14.46 -0.37 -5.98
C VAL A 197 15.08 -1.46 -5.09
N VAL A 198 15.24 -1.15 -3.79
CA VAL A 198 15.81 -2.06 -2.79
C VAL A 198 14.91 -3.30 -2.64
N PRO A 199 15.40 -4.52 -2.91
CA PRO A 199 14.62 -5.72 -2.68
C PRO A 199 14.84 -6.27 -1.27
N THR A 200 13.84 -6.94 -0.71
CA THR A 200 14.03 -7.79 0.49
C THR A 200 14.53 -9.18 0.12
N LEU A 201 15.41 -9.76 0.94
CA LEU A 201 15.85 -11.16 0.78
C LEU A 201 15.06 -12.14 1.65
N GLY A 202 14.20 -11.65 2.55
CA GLY A 202 13.44 -12.47 3.51
C GLY A 202 14.27 -12.95 4.70
N ALA A 203 13.74 -12.75 5.91
CA ALA A 203 14.43 -13.10 7.16
C ALA A 203 14.71 -14.61 7.28
N GLU A 204 13.87 -15.46 6.69
CA GLU A 204 14.05 -16.91 6.61
C GLU A 204 15.34 -17.35 5.89
N ASN A 205 15.93 -16.47 5.07
CA ASN A 205 17.08 -16.79 4.22
C ASN A 205 18.41 -16.38 4.87
N ILE A 206 18.37 -15.76 6.05
CA ILE A 206 19.55 -15.52 6.88
C ILE A 206 20.27 -16.85 7.13
N GLY A 207 21.59 -16.86 6.89
CA GLY A 207 22.40 -18.08 6.94
C GLY A 207 22.29 -18.98 5.69
N ARG A 208 21.23 -18.90 4.87
CA ARG A 208 21.11 -19.63 3.58
C ARG A 208 21.83 -18.94 2.42
N MET A 209 22.07 -17.63 2.51
CA MET A 209 22.61 -16.79 1.43
C MET A 209 24.12 -16.45 1.59
N VAL A 210 24.72 -15.91 0.53
CA VAL A 210 25.99 -15.15 0.55
C VAL A 210 25.72 -13.63 0.47
N PRO A 211 26.67 -12.77 0.87
CA PRO A 211 26.53 -11.32 0.81
C PRO A 211 26.29 -10.83 -0.63
N ILE A 212 25.47 -9.78 -0.77
CA ILE A 212 25.05 -9.22 -2.06
C ILE A 212 25.38 -7.72 -2.11
N GLY A 213 25.91 -7.24 -3.23
CA GLY A 213 25.94 -5.82 -3.57
C GLY A 213 25.16 -5.57 -4.86
N ILE A 214 24.20 -4.63 -4.84
CA ILE A 214 23.40 -4.28 -6.03
C ILE A 214 23.96 -3.01 -6.67
N ILE A 215 24.44 -3.11 -7.92
CA ILE A 215 25.10 -2.04 -8.68
C ILE A 215 24.27 -1.62 -9.92
N PRO A 216 24.53 -0.44 -10.54
CA PRO A 216 23.86 -0.02 -11.76
C PRO A 216 24.04 -0.99 -12.93
N LEU A 217 23.03 -1.03 -13.81
CA LEU A 217 23.00 -1.84 -15.03
C LEU A 217 24.28 -1.65 -15.87
N GLU A 218 24.72 -0.40 -16.04
CA GLU A 218 25.86 -0.03 -16.89
C GLU A 218 27.19 -0.59 -16.39
N VAL A 219 27.41 -0.59 -15.07
CA VAL A 219 28.64 -1.09 -14.45
C VAL A 219 28.72 -2.62 -14.58
N GLY A 220 27.58 -3.31 -14.37
CA GLY A 220 27.50 -4.75 -14.61
C GLY A 220 27.69 -5.14 -16.08
N GLN A 221 27.18 -4.31 -17.02
CA GLN A 221 27.39 -4.52 -18.45
C GLN A 221 28.85 -4.33 -18.89
N ASP A 222 29.57 -3.35 -18.33
CA ASP A 222 31.01 -3.19 -18.57
C ASP A 222 31.80 -4.39 -18.06
N TRP A 223 31.62 -4.77 -16.78
CA TRP A 223 32.34 -5.88 -16.18
C TRP A 223 32.04 -7.22 -16.87
N LYS A 224 30.79 -7.44 -17.31
CA LYS A 224 30.41 -8.59 -18.14
C LYS A 224 31.09 -8.56 -19.52
N SER A 225 31.23 -7.39 -20.14
CA SER A 225 31.91 -7.25 -21.43
C SER A 225 33.41 -7.53 -21.32
N ARG A 226 34.05 -7.12 -20.22
CA ARG A 226 35.45 -7.40 -19.87
C ARG A 226 35.69 -8.90 -19.65
N LEU A 227 34.83 -9.55 -18.85
CA LEU A 227 34.84 -11.01 -18.66
C LEU A 227 34.66 -11.76 -19.99
N ALA A 228 33.73 -11.31 -20.85
CA ALA A 228 33.51 -11.89 -22.18
C ALA A 228 34.68 -11.68 -23.16
N ALA A 229 35.52 -10.66 -22.95
CA ALA A 229 36.78 -10.46 -23.67
C ALA A 229 37.94 -11.33 -23.14
N GLY A 230 37.73 -12.08 -22.05
CA GLY A 230 38.74 -12.94 -21.41
C GLY A 230 39.63 -12.22 -20.39
N GLU A 231 39.23 -11.06 -19.87
CA GLU A 231 39.93 -10.36 -18.79
C GLU A 231 39.69 -11.04 -17.42
N GLU A 232 40.73 -11.15 -16.59
CA GLU A 232 40.60 -11.58 -15.19
C GLU A 232 40.12 -10.40 -14.32
N VAL A 233 38.81 -10.13 -14.38
CA VAL A 233 38.19 -9.04 -13.64
C VAL A 233 38.07 -9.39 -12.16
N THR A 234 38.54 -8.52 -11.27
CA THR A 234 38.47 -8.68 -9.80
C THR A 234 37.64 -7.56 -9.18
N ALA A 235 36.90 -7.85 -8.11
CA ALA A 235 36.17 -6.85 -7.34
C ALA A 235 36.26 -7.13 -5.84
N THR A 236 35.97 -6.12 -5.01
CA THR A 236 35.84 -6.27 -3.55
C THR A 236 34.42 -5.93 -3.11
N LEU A 237 33.73 -6.87 -2.47
CA LEU A 237 32.43 -6.64 -1.83
C LEU A 237 32.60 -6.58 -0.31
N LEU A 238 32.15 -5.50 0.33
CA LEU A 238 32.04 -5.39 1.78
C LEU A 238 30.56 -5.21 2.16
N VAL A 239 30.05 -6.08 3.03
CA VAL A 239 28.74 -5.93 3.68
C VAL A 239 28.96 -6.06 5.19
N ASP A 240 28.70 -4.98 5.92
CA ASP A 240 28.62 -4.95 7.37
C ASP A 240 27.14 -4.75 7.74
N SER A 241 26.56 -5.74 8.40
CA SER A 241 25.14 -5.79 8.71
C SER A 241 24.89 -6.58 9.99
N ILE A 242 23.85 -6.18 10.71
CA ILE A 242 23.31 -6.90 11.85
C ILE A 242 21.98 -7.53 11.49
N SER A 243 21.70 -8.70 12.07
CA SER A 243 20.37 -9.31 12.06
C SER A 243 20.14 -10.00 13.39
N GLU A 244 19.10 -9.60 14.10
CA GLU A 244 18.82 -10.04 15.47
C GLU A 244 17.31 -10.04 15.76
N THR A 245 16.89 -10.76 16.80
CA THR A 245 15.48 -10.77 17.22
C THR A 245 15.20 -9.54 18.08
N ARG A 246 14.21 -8.72 17.69
CA ARG A 246 13.70 -7.59 18.48
C ARG A 246 12.19 -7.74 18.71
N GLU A 247 11.72 -7.20 19.82
CA GLU A 247 10.28 -7.07 20.10
C GLU A 247 9.68 -5.95 19.23
N THR A 248 8.43 -6.14 18.81
CA THR A 248 7.59 -5.21 18.08
C THR A 248 6.13 -5.40 18.52
N TRP A 249 5.26 -4.51 18.09
CA TRP A 249 3.95 -4.31 18.69
C TRP A 249 2.91 -3.91 17.64
N ASN A 250 1.74 -4.55 17.66
CA ASN A 250 0.53 -3.97 17.10
C ASN A 250 -0.23 -3.22 18.20
N ILE A 251 -0.89 -2.11 17.86
CA ILE A 251 -1.90 -1.49 18.74
C ILE A 251 -3.28 -1.83 18.17
N ILE A 252 -4.17 -2.36 19.01
CA ILE A 252 -5.59 -2.56 18.68
C ILE A 252 -6.43 -1.71 19.63
N SER A 253 -7.35 -0.92 19.09
CA SER A 253 -8.29 -0.10 19.87
C SER A 253 -9.71 -0.25 19.34
N GLU A 254 -10.69 -0.49 20.19
CA GLU A 254 -12.07 -0.72 19.76
C GLU A 254 -13.11 0.01 20.61
N THR A 255 -14.22 0.40 19.98
CA THR A 255 -15.31 1.10 20.66
C THR A 255 -15.91 0.22 21.74
N LYS A 256 -16.14 0.76 22.94
CA LYS A 256 -16.82 0.03 24.03
C LYS A 256 -18.27 -0.33 23.69
N GLN A 257 -18.89 0.47 22.84
CA GLN A 257 -20.22 0.21 22.27
C GLN A 257 -20.12 -0.50 20.91
N GLY A 258 -21.26 -1.02 20.46
CA GLY A 258 -21.37 -1.90 19.29
C GLY A 258 -21.16 -3.37 19.66
N ASP A 259 -21.81 -4.25 18.92
CA ASP A 259 -21.76 -5.70 19.11
C ASP A 259 -20.34 -6.25 18.83
N PRO A 260 -19.69 -6.94 19.80
CA PRO A 260 -18.37 -7.55 19.59
C PRO A 260 -18.37 -8.69 18.56
N ASN A 261 -19.54 -9.19 18.13
CA ASN A 261 -19.69 -10.16 17.05
C ASN A 261 -19.86 -9.50 15.67
N ASN A 262 -19.96 -8.18 15.60
CA ASN A 262 -20.13 -7.41 14.36
C ASN A 262 -19.15 -6.24 14.33
N VAL A 263 -17.88 -6.55 14.05
CA VAL A 263 -16.76 -5.60 14.04
C VAL A 263 -16.49 -5.10 12.62
N VAL A 264 -16.45 -3.77 12.48
CA VAL A 264 -15.93 -3.04 11.34
C VAL A 264 -14.52 -2.59 11.70
N MET A 265 -13.52 -3.10 10.98
CA MET A 265 -12.12 -2.89 11.30
C MET A 265 -11.45 -1.94 10.30
N LEU A 266 -10.62 -1.02 10.80
CA LEU A 266 -9.79 -0.08 10.04
C LEU A 266 -8.32 -0.35 10.43
N GLY A 267 -7.42 -0.42 9.45
CA GLY A 267 -5.99 -0.63 9.68
C GLY A 267 -5.11 0.25 8.81
N ALA A 268 -3.91 0.50 9.35
CA ALA A 268 -2.78 1.25 8.80
C ALA A 268 -1.50 0.72 9.49
N HIS A 269 -0.31 0.87 8.89
CA HIS A 269 0.95 0.60 9.60
C HIS A 269 1.51 1.85 10.28
N LEU A 270 2.33 1.63 11.31
CA LEU A 270 2.88 2.70 12.16
C LEU A 270 4.39 2.88 11.99
N ASP A 271 5.09 1.83 11.56
CA ASP A 271 6.49 1.94 11.14
C ASP A 271 6.65 2.62 9.77
N SER A 272 7.90 2.69 9.32
CA SER A 272 8.35 3.21 8.03
C SER A 272 9.69 2.57 7.69
N VAL A 273 10.20 2.72 6.46
CA VAL A 273 11.57 2.32 6.13
C VAL A 273 12.57 3.01 7.05
N GLN A 274 13.71 2.35 7.30
CA GLN A 274 14.86 2.94 7.98
C GLN A 274 15.41 4.20 7.28
N LYS A 275 15.03 4.42 6.01
CA LYS A 275 15.55 5.44 5.11
C LYS A 275 14.92 6.83 5.28
N GLY A 276 13.70 6.93 5.81
CA GLY A 276 12.92 8.18 5.82
C GLY A 276 11.84 8.23 6.89
N ALA A 277 11.15 9.37 7.00
CA ALA A 277 10.24 9.66 8.11
C ALA A 277 8.87 8.98 7.98
N GLY A 278 8.47 8.58 6.76
CA GLY A 278 7.24 7.83 6.49
C GLY A 278 5.96 8.66 6.58
N VAL A 279 5.99 9.93 6.16
CA VAL A 279 4.85 10.86 6.33
C VAL A 279 3.66 10.50 5.45
N ASN A 280 3.86 10.17 4.17
CA ASN A 280 2.81 9.50 3.40
C ASN A 280 2.70 8.02 3.82
N ASP A 281 3.83 7.42 4.22
CA ASP A 281 4.08 5.98 4.18
C ASP A 281 4.47 5.37 5.57
N ASP A 282 3.54 4.86 6.39
CA ASP A 282 2.10 5.19 6.40
C ASP A 282 1.73 6.08 7.59
N GLY A 283 2.34 7.26 7.62
CA GLY A 283 1.83 8.34 8.47
C GLY A 283 0.40 8.74 8.06
N SER A 284 0.05 8.59 6.77
CA SER A 284 -1.19 9.11 6.19
C SER A 284 -2.44 8.33 6.64
N GLY A 285 -2.42 7.00 6.55
CA GLY A 285 -3.44 6.12 7.09
C GLY A 285 -3.47 6.18 8.61
N THR A 286 -2.31 6.16 9.28
CA THR A 286 -2.23 6.39 10.74
C THR A 286 -2.92 7.68 11.19
N ALA A 287 -2.77 8.78 10.43
CA ALA A 287 -3.44 10.05 10.69
C ALA A 287 -4.96 9.96 10.49
N ALA A 288 -5.43 9.34 9.40
CA ALA A 288 -6.85 9.12 9.17
C ALA A 288 -7.48 8.26 10.28
N LEU A 289 -6.84 7.16 10.69
CA LEU A 289 -7.33 6.33 11.80
C LEU A 289 -7.48 7.15 13.10
N LEU A 290 -6.47 7.93 13.48
CA LEU A 290 -6.51 8.73 14.70
C LEU A 290 -7.56 9.85 14.68
N GLU A 291 -7.80 10.50 13.53
CA GLU A 291 -8.83 11.54 13.41
C GLU A 291 -10.25 10.94 13.36
N ILE A 292 -10.46 9.83 12.64
CA ILE A 292 -11.73 9.08 12.66
C ILE A 292 -12.03 8.60 14.09
N MET A 293 -11.03 8.06 14.79
CA MET A 293 -11.16 7.67 16.21
C MET A 293 -11.51 8.87 17.11
N THR A 294 -10.92 10.04 16.86
CA THR A 294 -11.21 11.30 17.57
C THR A 294 -12.65 11.76 17.35
N ALA A 295 -13.15 11.65 16.12
CA ALA A 295 -14.51 12.03 15.74
C ALA A 295 -15.58 11.07 16.29
N VAL A 296 -15.36 9.74 16.19
CA VAL A 296 -16.32 8.70 16.63
C VAL A 296 -16.76 8.87 18.10
N ARG A 297 -15.89 9.39 18.97
CA ARG A 297 -16.19 9.65 20.41
C ARG A 297 -17.39 10.53 20.67
N ARG A 298 -17.81 11.36 19.70
CA ARG A 298 -18.93 12.29 19.82
C ARG A 298 -20.29 11.61 19.63
N TYR A 299 -20.31 10.35 19.22
CA TYR A 299 -21.49 9.62 18.79
C TYR A 299 -21.78 8.39 19.66
N ASP A 300 -23.05 8.05 19.77
CA ASP A 300 -23.54 6.93 20.58
C ASP A 300 -24.71 6.21 19.90
N ASN A 301 -24.91 4.94 20.27
CA ASN A 301 -25.96 4.02 19.79
C ASN A 301 -25.78 3.49 18.35
N PHE A 302 -24.54 3.31 17.88
CA PHE A 302 -24.28 2.55 16.65
C PHE A 302 -24.19 1.03 16.94
N PRO A 303 -24.87 0.15 16.18
CA PRO A 303 -24.98 -1.28 16.49
C PRO A 303 -23.70 -2.09 16.28
N ASN A 304 -22.84 -1.75 15.32
CA ASN A 304 -21.66 -2.55 14.97
C ASN A 304 -20.40 -1.91 15.56
N LYS A 305 -19.54 -2.70 16.22
CA LYS A 305 -18.33 -2.22 16.88
C LYS A 305 -17.31 -1.72 15.85
N ILE A 306 -16.63 -0.61 16.13
CA ILE A 306 -15.53 -0.12 15.30
C ILE A 306 -14.21 -0.48 15.97
N ARG A 307 -13.30 -1.13 15.23
CA ARG A 307 -11.94 -1.48 15.67
C ARG A 307 -10.91 -0.77 14.78
N PHE A 308 -9.90 -0.19 15.40
CA PHE A 308 -8.75 0.45 14.79
C PHE A 308 -7.52 -0.40 15.08
N ALA A 309 -6.65 -0.55 14.09
CA ALA A 309 -5.38 -1.26 14.23
C ALA A 309 -4.24 -0.43 13.65
N TRP A 310 -3.13 -0.38 14.40
CA TRP A 310 -1.85 0.13 13.93
C TRP A 310 -0.87 -1.04 13.92
N TRP A 311 -0.48 -1.45 12.73
CA TRP A 311 0.40 -2.59 12.50
C TRP A 311 1.86 -2.21 12.68
N GLY A 312 2.67 -3.16 13.15
CA GLY A 312 4.11 -2.99 13.32
C GLY A 312 4.90 -3.98 12.47
N ALA A 313 6.00 -3.51 11.89
CA ALA A 313 6.85 -4.28 10.98
C ALA A 313 6.12 -4.70 9.68
N GLU A 314 5.30 -3.81 9.10
CA GLU A 314 4.79 -3.97 7.73
C GLU A 314 5.97 -4.02 6.75
N GLU A 315 6.87 -3.05 6.88
CA GLU A 315 8.09 -2.81 6.09
C GLU A 315 9.14 -3.94 6.19
N SER A 316 8.83 -4.98 6.97
CA SER A 316 9.60 -6.21 7.16
C SER A 316 8.90 -7.45 6.58
N GLY A 317 7.80 -7.27 5.84
CA GLY A 317 6.99 -8.33 5.22
C GLY A 317 5.64 -8.57 5.90
N LEU A 318 4.82 -7.53 6.07
CA LEU A 318 3.43 -7.58 6.59
C LEU A 318 3.32 -8.19 7.99
N VAL A 319 4.37 -8.09 8.80
CA VAL A 319 4.57 -9.02 9.93
C VAL A 319 3.52 -8.80 11.01
N GLY A 320 3.12 -7.55 11.26
CA GLY A 320 2.09 -7.18 12.24
C GLY A 320 0.71 -7.76 11.94
N SER A 321 0.16 -7.49 10.76
CA SER A 321 -1.16 -7.99 10.35
C SER A 321 -1.18 -9.51 10.14
N LEU A 322 -0.10 -10.10 9.60
CA LEU A 322 0.01 -11.55 9.46
C LEU A 322 0.18 -12.24 10.83
N TYR A 323 0.87 -11.63 11.79
CA TYR A 323 0.90 -12.11 13.17
C TYR A 323 -0.50 -12.06 13.80
N TYR A 324 -1.23 -10.94 13.68
CA TYR A 324 -2.60 -10.82 14.18
C TYR A 324 -3.53 -11.87 13.58
N THR A 325 -3.64 -11.91 12.25
CA THR A 325 -4.59 -12.79 11.53
C THR A 325 -4.27 -14.29 11.70
N SER A 326 -3.00 -14.69 11.81
CA SER A 326 -2.64 -16.10 12.04
C SER A 326 -2.98 -16.63 13.45
N HIS A 327 -3.12 -15.71 14.42
CA HIS A 327 -3.46 -16.02 15.82
C HIS A 327 -4.97 -15.98 16.13
N LEU A 328 -5.80 -15.40 15.25
CA LEU A 328 -7.27 -15.41 15.43
C LEU A 328 -7.84 -16.83 15.49
N THR A 329 -8.79 -17.04 16.40
CA THR A 329 -9.71 -18.19 16.33
C THR A 329 -10.80 -17.98 15.27
N GLU A 330 -11.56 -19.05 14.98
CA GLU A 330 -12.67 -19.04 14.02
C GLU A 330 -13.71 -17.95 14.35
N ALA A 331 -14.10 -17.86 15.62
CA ALA A 331 -15.07 -16.87 16.10
C ALA A 331 -14.53 -15.43 16.09
N GLU A 332 -13.23 -15.22 16.30
CA GLU A 332 -12.61 -13.89 16.23
C GLU A 332 -12.36 -13.43 14.78
N ALA A 333 -12.20 -14.36 13.84
CA ALA A 333 -12.17 -14.06 12.41
C ALA A 333 -13.58 -13.78 11.87
N ASP A 334 -14.62 -14.48 12.35
CA ASP A 334 -16.01 -14.23 11.96
C ASP A 334 -16.61 -12.96 12.54
N SER A 335 -16.19 -12.54 13.74
CA SER A 335 -16.63 -11.27 14.29
C SER A 335 -16.11 -10.06 13.50
N ILE A 336 -15.02 -10.21 12.74
CA ILE A 336 -14.55 -9.18 11.81
C ILE A 336 -15.37 -9.28 10.52
N ARG A 337 -16.40 -8.46 10.46
CA ARG A 337 -17.36 -8.41 9.34
C ARG A 337 -16.84 -7.64 8.14
N TYR A 338 -15.96 -6.67 8.38
CA TYR A 338 -15.27 -5.92 7.33
C TYR A 338 -13.89 -5.45 7.78
N TYR A 339 -12.90 -5.43 6.88
CA TYR A 339 -11.60 -4.78 7.08
C TYR A 339 -11.35 -3.70 6.01
N PHE A 340 -11.03 -2.49 6.43
CA PHE A 340 -10.55 -1.42 5.55
C PHE A 340 -9.07 -1.16 5.80
N ASN A 341 -8.30 -1.12 4.72
CA ASN A 341 -6.87 -0.86 4.74
C ASN A 341 -6.60 0.53 4.17
N TYR A 342 -5.85 1.35 4.90
CA TYR A 342 -5.49 2.71 4.50
C TYR A 342 -3.97 2.81 4.52
N ASP A 343 -3.40 3.14 3.37
CA ASP A 343 -1.97 3.05 3.09
C ASP A 343 -1.66 4.01 1.94
N MET A 344 -0.66 4.89 2.12
CA MET A 344 -0.27 5.94 1.17
C MET A 344 -1.48 6.70 0.58
N ILE A 345 -2.33 7.26 1.44
CA ILE A 345 -3.57 7.96 1.08
C ILE A 345 -3.41 9.48 0.87
N GLY A 346 -2.17 9.99 0.83
CA GLY A 346 -1.88 11.41 0.62
C GLY A 346 -0.77 11.71 -0.40
N SER A 347 -0.51 10.82 -1.36
CA SER A 347 0.63 10.93 -2.30
C SER A 347 0.67 12.26 -3.09
N PRO A 348 1.87 12.84 -3.35
CA PRO A 348 2.03 14.16 -3.97
C PRO A 348 1.29 14.37 -5.31
N GLN A 349 1.26 13.34 -6.15
CA GLN A 349 0.50 13.30 -7.40
C GLN A 349 -0.51 12.15 -7.34
N PRO A 350 -1.70 12.35 -6.72
CA PRO A 350 -2.53 11.24 -6.25
C PRO A 350 -3.28 10.50 -7.38
N ASP A 351 -3.00 9.20 -7.52
CA ASP A 351 -3.81 8.23 -8.27
C ASP A 351 -4.83 7.57 -7.33
N TYR A 352 -5.94 8.26 -7.07
CA TYR A 352 -7.01 7.79 -6.18
C TYR A 352 -7.51 6.42 -6.62
N SER A 353 -7.26 5.41 -5.81
CA SER A 353 -7.48 4.03 -6.23
C SER A 353 -7.92 3.12 -5.09
N ILE A 354 -8.80 2.19 -5.45
CA ILE A 354 -9.44 1.26 -4.51
C ILE A 354 -9.09 -0.18 -4.93
N ALA A 355 -8.42 -0.91 -4.05
CA ALA A 355 -8.12 -2.32 -4.25
C ALA A 355 -9.23 -3.19 -3.62
N SER A 356 -9.71 -4.19 -4.37
CA SER A 356 -10.87 -5.00 -4.01
C SER A 356 -10.87 -6.38 -4.68
N ASN A 357 -11.84 -7.23 -4.36
CA ASN A 357 -12.14 -8.47 -5.07
C ASN A 357 -13.64 -8.80 -5.00
N GLU A 358 -14.07 -9.94 -5.56
CA GLU A 358 -15.47 -10.37 -5.59
C GLU A 358 -16.14 -10.48 -4.18
N ASN A 359 -15.34 -10.64 -3.12
CA ASN A 359 -15.81 -10.74 -1.72
C ASN A 359 -15.81 -9.37 -0.99
N SER A 360 -15.42 -8.27 -1.63
CA SER A 360 -15.41 -6.92 -1.03
C SER A 360 -16.82 -6.33 -0.81
N GLY A 361 -17.86 -6.88 -1.43
CA GLY A 361 -19.24 -6.41 -1.26
C GLY A 361 -19.39 -4.90 -1.50
N VAL A 362 -20.05 -4.19 -0.57
CA VAL A 362 -20.28 -2.74 -0.68
C VAL A 362 -19.09 -1.84 -0.32
N GLY A 363 -18.03 -2.35 0.34
CA GLY A 363 -16.96 -1.50 0.87
C GLY A 363 -16.25 -0.61 -0.17
N PRO A 364 -15.93 -1.09 -1.38
CA PRO A 364 -15.37 -0.26 -2.44
C PRO A 364 -16.30 0.90 -2.83
N GLN A 365 -17.60 0.62 -2.98
CA GLN A 365 -18.61 1.63 -3.27
C GLN A 365 -18.72 2.67 -2.13
N LEU A 366 -18.61 2.26 -0.87
CA LEU A 366 -18.72 3.17 0.28
C LEU A 366 -17.57 4.18 0.38
N LEU A 367 -16.38 3.84 -0.14
CA LEU A 367 -15.24 4.75 -0.26
C LEU A 367 -15.41 5.67 -1.49
N ASP A 368 -15.76 5.06 -2.64
CA ASP A 368 -15.92 5.72 -3.94
C ASP A 368 -17.06 6.77 -3.97
N GLU A 369 -18.21 6.44 -3.33
CA GLU A 369 -19.40 7.30 -3.23
C GLU A 369 -19.07 8.74 -2.81
N TYR A 370 -18.07 8.93 -1.95
CA TYR A 370 -17.66 10.27 -1.52
C TYR A 370 -16.79 10.98 -2.55
N LEU A 371 -15.72 10.31 -3.01
CA LEU A 371 -14.70 10.88 -3.88
C LEU A 371 -15.32 11.36 -5.22
N VAL A 372 -16.20 10.56 -5.80
CA VAL A 372 -16.95 10.91 -7.03
C VAL A 372 -17.85 12.15 -6.82
N THR A 373 -18.44 12.36 -5.64
CA THR A 373 -19.22 13.60 -5.37
C THR A 373 -18.37 14.86 -5.29
N LYS A 374 -17.04 14.73 -5.18
CA LYS A 374 -16.08 15.84 -5.26
C LYS A 374 -15.46 15.99 -6.65
N GLY A 375 -15.85 15.15 -7.62
CA GLY A 375 -15.30 15.17 -8.98
C GLY A 375 -13.96 14.47 -9.12
N ILE A 376 -13.57 13.62 -8.16
CA ILE A 376 -12.41 12.75 -8.27
C ILE A 376 -12.77 11.54 -9.15
N ASP A 377 -11.88 11.20 -10.08
CA ASP A 377 -11.93 9.93 -10.81
C ASP A 377 -11.19 8.86 -10.00
N VAL A 378 -11.80 7.68 -9.81
CA VAL A 378 -11.34 6.66 -8.87
C VAL A 378 -11.06 5.35 -9.60
N ARG A 379 -9.79 4.94 -9.61
CA ARG A 379 -9.34 3.73 -10.28
C ARG A 379 -9.54 2.50 -9.38
N HIS A 380 -10.61 1.75 -9.64
CA HIS A 380 -10.80 0.42 -9.04
C HIS A 380 -9.81 -0.60 -9.62
N GLY A 381 -9.31 -1.51 -8.77
CA GLY A 381 -8.40 -2.58 -9.16
C GLY A 381 -8.51 -3.81 -8.25
N GLU A 382 -7.84 -4.89 -8.66
CA GLU A 382 -7.66 -6.08 -7.82
C GLU A 382 -6.62 -5.80 -6.71
N PHE A 383 -6.63 -6.62 -5.65
CA PHE A 383 -5.61 -6.56 -4.61
C PHE A 383 -4.21 -6.85 -5.15
N GLY A 384 -3.27 -5.94 -4.86
CA GLY A 384 -1.84 -6.18 -4.99
C GLY A 384 -1.31 -7.09 -3.87
N SER A 385 0.01 -7.10 -3.68
CA SER A 385 0.70 -8.07 -2.82
C SER A 385 1.43 -7.49 -1.61
N GLY A 386 1.45 -6.17 -1.42
CA GLY A 386 2.20 -5.50 -0.35
C GLY A 386 1.34 -4.44 0.33
N SER A 387 0.55 -4.89 1.32
CA SER A 387 0.00 -4.10 2.44
C SER A 387 -0.79 -5.05 3.36
N ASP A 388 -1.14 -4.60 4.56
CA ASP A 388 -1.69 -5.41 5.67
C ASP A 388 -3.03 -6.13 5.39
N PHE A 389 -3.73 -5.82 4.28
CA PHE A 389 -4.97 -6.50 3.89
C PHE A 389 -4.81 -8.00 3.59
N VAL A 390 -3.60 -8.47 3.29
CA VAL A 390 -3.35 -9.85 2.81
C VAL A 390 -3.94 -10.91 3.73
N GLY A 391 -3.64 -10.86 5.03
CA GLY A 391 -4.13 -11.86 5.98
C GLY A 391 -5.65 -11.88 6.13
N PHE A 392 -6.31 -10.72 5.99
CA PHE A 392 -7.76 -10.57 6.06
C PHE A 392 -8.43 -11.17 4.82
N VAL A 393 -7.90 -10.86 3.62
CA VAL A 393 -8.36 -11.44 2.35
C VAL A 393 -8.21 -12.97 2.35
N GLU A 394 -7.09 -13.50 2.86
CA GLU A 394 -6.85 -14.95 2.97
C GLU A 394 -7.76 -15.66 3.99
N LEU A 395 -8.21 -14.96 5.04
CA LEU A 395 -9.29 -15.41 5.95
C LEU A 395 -10.72 -15.23 5.38
N GLY A 396 -10.85 -14.76 4.14
CA GLY A 396 -12.13 -14.49 3.48
C GLY A 396 -12.93 -13.36 4.14
N ILE A 397 -12.26 -12.46 4.87
CA ILE A 397 -12.89 -11.29 5.48
C ILE A 397 -13.19 -10.28 4.34
N PRO A 398 -14.43 -9.78 4.21
CA PRO A 398 -14.75 -8.72 3.25
C PRO A 398 -13.84 -7.52 3.47
N THR A 399 -13.07 -7.15 2.44
CA THR A 399 -11.96 -6.22 2.57
C THR A 399 -11.93 -5.23 1.42
N ALA A 400 -11.51 -3.99 1.67
CA ALA A 400 -11.13 -3.02 0.63
C ALA A 400 -9.93 -2.18 1.10
N SER A 401 -9.03 -1.81 0.18
CA SER A 401 -7.94 -0.86 0.45
C SER A 401 -8.17 0.43 -0.31
N LEU A 402 -7.78 1.56 0.28
CA LEU A 402 -7.72 2.88 -0.37
C LEU A 402 -6.25 3.32 -0.42
N HIS A 403 -5.77 3.75 -1.58
CA HIS A 403 -4.42 4.30 -1.77
C HIS A 403 -4.40 5.42 -2.82
N THR A 404 -3.30 6.17 -2.90
CA THR A 404 -3.11 7.26 -3.89
C THR A 404 -1.87 7.08 -4.80
N GLY A 405 -1.39 5.85 -4.92
CA GLY A 405 -0.26 5.48 -5.78
C GLY A 405 1.11 5.70 -5.13
N ALA A 406 2.08 4.88 -5.53
CA ALA A 406 3.43 4.82 -4.99
C ALA A 406 4.48 4.84 -6.11
N GLY A 407 5.70 5.31 -5.80
CA GLY A 407 6.78 5.47 -6.78
C GLY A 407 6.52 6.61 -7.77
N ALA A 408 7.56 7.02 -8.53
CA ALA A 408 7.40 8.05 -9.54
C ALA A 408 6.47 7.58 -10.69
N PRO A 409 5.50 8.40 -11.13
CA PRO A 409 5.33 9.82 -10.82
C PRO A 409 4.54 10.13 -9.53
N TYR A 410 3.72 9.20 -9.02
CA TYR A 410 2.73 9.45 -7.98
C TYR A 410 3.34 9.90 -6.64
N ASP A 411 4.36 9.17 -6.18
CA ASP A 411 5.20 9.52 -5.03
C ASP A 411 6.66 9.16 -5.34
N ALA A 412 7.44 10.15 -5.77
CA ALA A 412 8.86 9.97 -6.07
C ALA A 412 9.75 9.82 -4.81
N CYS A 413 9.18 9.98 -3.61
CA CYS A 413 9.85 9.86 -2.32
C CYS A 413 9.44 8.61 -1.53
N TYR A 414 8.59 7.75 -2.10
CA TYR A 414 8.30 6.40 -1.61
C TYR A 414 9.58 5.64 -1.20
N HIS A 415 9.61 5.14 0.04
CA HIS A 415 10.78 4.53 0.70
C HIS A 415 12.06 5.42 0.76
N GLN A 416 11.96 6.76 0.60
CA GLN A 416 13.09 7.70 0.62
C GLN A 416 13.11 8.65 1.82
N ALA A 417 14.29 9.22 2.09
CA ALA A 417 14.50 10.26 3.10
C ALA A 417 13.70 11.57 2.84
N CYS A 418 13.14 11.73 1.64
CA CYS A 418 12.30 12.87 1.29
C CYS A 418 10.80 12.65 1.54
N ASP A 419 10.35 11.46 1.97
CA ASP A 419 8.98 11.32 2.47
C ASP A 419 8.87 11.93 3.88
N ASN A 420 8.49 13.20 3.88
CA ASN A 420 8.35 14.08 5.03
C ASN A 420 7.16 15.05 4.79
N LEU A 421 6.99 16.09 5.62
CA LEU A 421 5.86 17.03 5.52
C LEU A 421 5.75 17.83 4.21
N ASP A 422 6.81 17.89 3.39
CA ASP A 422 6.78 18.48 2.05
C ASP A 422 6.32 17.48 0.96
N ASN A 423 6.14 16.19 1.30
CA ASN A 423 5.78 15.08 0.40
C ASN A 423 4.32 14.62 0.53
N ILE A 424 3.38 15.52 0.86
CA ILE A 424 1.99 15.13 1.11
C ILE A 424 0.99 16.09 0.44
N HIS A 425 0.07 15.53 -0.35
CA HIS A 425 -1.04 16.25 -0.96
C HIS A 425 -2.20 16.37 0.05
N TRP A 426 -2.14 17.42 0.89
CA TRP A 426 -3.06 17.64 2.03
C TRP A 426 -4.56 17.51 1.71
N GLU A 427 -4.99 17.91 0.50
CA GLU A 427 -6.38 17.75 0.05
C GLU A 427 -6.73 16.28 -0.21
N ALA A 428 -5.80 15.47 -0.76
CA ALA A 428 -6.04 14.05 -1.03
C ALA A 428 -6.18 13.28 0.28
N LEU A 429 -5.26 13.50 1.22
CA LEU A 429 -5.33 12.96 2.58
C LEU A 429 -6.66 13.33 3.26
N THR A 430 -7.10 14.60 3.15
CA THR A 430 -8.38 15.05 3.71
C THR A 430 -9.58 14.35 3.06
N LEU A 431 -9.59 14.21 1.73
CA LEU A 431 -10.66 13.57 0.99
C LEU A 431 -10.75 12.06 1.28
N ASN A 432 -9.61 11.38 1.35
CA ASN A 432 -9.51 9.95 1.66
C ASN A 432 -9.86 9.65 3.12
N ALA A 433 -9.39 10.45 4.08
CA ALA A 433 -9.80 10.34 5.48
C ALA A 433 -11.32 10.55 5.66
N ARG A 434 -11.93 11.42 4.84
CA ARG A 434 -13.39 11.63 4.81
C ARG A 434 -14.15 10.48 4.14
N ALA A 435 -13.63 9.89 3.05
CA ALA A 435 -14.18 8.68 2.45
C ALA A 435 -14.16 7.51 3.46
N ALA A 436 -13.02 7.30 4.12
CA ALA A 436 -12.82 6.34 5.20
C ALA A 436 -13.82 6.54 6.36
N ALA A 437 -13.98 7.78 6.83
CA ALA A 437 -14.97 8.12 7.86
C ALA A 437 -16.40 7.78 7.43
N ARG A 438 -16.79 8.11 6.20
CA ARG A 438 -18.14 7.81 5.67
C ARG A 438 -18.38 6.31 5.55
N ALA A 439 -17.40 5.55 5.07
CA ALA A 439 -17.49 4.09 4.98
C ALA A 439 -17.60 3.43 6.37
N ALA A 440 -16.75 3.84 7.32
CA ALA A 440 -16.81 3.38 8.71
C ALA A 440 -18.16 3.71 9.37
N ALA A 441 -18.66 4.95 9.23
CA ALA A 441 -19.95 5.37 9.78
C ALA A 441 -21.16 4.67 9.12
N ARG A 442 -21.05 4.24 7.85
CA ARG A 442 -22.07 3.41 7.19
C ARG A 442 -22.09 2.01 7.77
N LEU A 443 -20.95 1.32 7.80
CA LEU A 443 -20.89 -0.05 8.31
C LEU A 443 -21.11 -0.15 9.82
N ALA A 444 -20.75 0.87 10.61
CA ALA A 444 -21.09 0.98 12.03
C ALA A 444 -22.61 0.97 12.28
N ASN A 445 -23.41 1.46 11.31
CA ASN A 445 -24.87 1.53 11.39
C ASN A 445 -25.60 0.35 10.73
N SER A 446 -25.10 -0.20 9.62
CA SER A 446 -25.65 -1.42 9.02
C SER A 446 -24.63 -2.19 8.21
N LEU A 447 -24.74 -3.52 8.21
CA LEU A 447 -23.94 -4.43 7.39
C LEU A 447 -24.69 -4.87 6.12
N ASP A 448 -25.72 -4.13 5.70
CA ASP A 448 -26.42 -4.37 4.43
C ASP A 448 -25.44 -4.35 3.25
N GLY A 449 -25.37 -5.46 2.51
CA GLY A 449 -24.44 -5.63 1.38
C GLY A 449 -23.01 -6.02 1.77
N VAL A 450 -22.70 -6.18 3.06
CA VAL A 450 -21.54 -6.94 3.51
C VAL A 450 -21.85 -8.44 3.42
N PRO A 451 -20.98 -9.29 2.85
CA PRO A 451 -21.21 -10.72 2.79
C PRO A 451 -21.53 -11.36 4.16
N PRO A 452 -22.46 -12.33 4.21
CA PRO A 452 -22.81 -13.02 5.45
C PRO A 452 -21.66 -13.90 5.95
N ARG A 453 -21.44 -13.89 7.26
CA ARG A 453 -20.41 -14.69 7.95
C ARG A 453 -21.03 -15.40 9.17
N ASP A 454 -21.84 -16.42 8.90
CA ASP A 454 -22.42 -17.27 9.94
C ASP A 454 -21.44 -18.38 10.38
N LYS A 455 -20.53 -18.74 9.48
CA LYS A 455 -19.34 -19.59 9.68
C LYS A 455 -18.30 -19.29 8.61
N THR A 456 -17.14 -18.76 8.97
CA THR A 456 -15.94 -19.51 8.61
C THR A 456 -16.07 -20.88 9.26
N SER A 457 -15.96 -21.95 8.47
CA SER A 457 -14.89 -22.86 8.86
C SER A 457 -13.61 -22.05 8.67
N LEU A 458 -12.71 -22.01 9.66
CA LEU A 458 -11.29 -21.83 9.39
C LEU A 458 -10.94 -23.01 8.49
N ASN A 459 -11.17 -22.83 7.19
CA ASN A 459 -10.98 -23.89 6.21
C ASN A 459 -9.53 -24.30 6.43
N LEU A 460 -9.28 -25.57 6.72
CA LEU A 460 -7.91 -25.94 7.07
C LEU A 460 -6.96 -25.73 5.87
N HIS A 461 -7.48 -25.43 4.68
CA HIS A 461 -6.77 -24.87 3.53
C HIS A 461 -6.68 -23.34 3.44
N THR A 462 -7.48 -22.54 4.17
CA THR A 462 -7.29 -21.09 4.37
C THR A 462 -6.58 -20.73 5.68
N ARG A 463 -6.64 -21.52 6.76
CA ARG A 463 -5.71 -21.36 7.90
C ARG A 463 -4.34 -21.97 7.62
N ARG A 464 -4.26 -23.15 7.00
CA ARG A 464 -3.04 -23.50 6.23
C ARG A 464 -2.97 -22.74 4.90
N GLY A 465 -3.91 -21.83 4.62
CA GLY A 465 -3.77 -20.79 3.60
C GLY A 465 -2.85 -19.76 4.19
N VAL A 466 -3.32 -18.88 5.09
CA VAL A 466 -2.53 -17.92 5.89
C VAL A 466 -1.21 -18.49 6.44
N ILE A 467 -1.13 -19.75 6.88
CA ILE A 467 0.15 -20.35 7.35
C ILE A 467 0.99 -20.94 6.20
N LYS A 468 0.40 -21.46 5.11
CA LYS A 468 1.18 -21.78 3.90
C LYS A 468 1.64 -20.51 3.23
N SER A 469 0.82 -19.47 3.22
CA SER A 469 1.06 -18.09 2.80
C SER A 469 2.07 -17.43 3.71
N PHE A 470 2.09 -17.60 5.03
CA PHE A 470 3.26 -17.18 5.82
C PHE A 470 4.52 -17.82 5.22
N LYS A 471 4.49 -19.15 5.02
CA LYS A 471 5.52 -19.95 4.31
C LYS A 471 5.57 -19.80 2.77
N ARG A 472 4.75 -18.91 2.19
CA ARG A 472 4.57 -18.61 0.76
C ARG A 472 4.55 -17.09 0.57
N TRP A 473 4.89 -16.29 1.55
CA TRP A 473 5.34 -14.91 1.46
C TRP A 473 6.86 -14.96 1.66
N THR A 474 7.31 -15.76 2.63
CA THR A 474 8.56 -16.57 2.61
C THR A 474 8.82 -17.33 1.29
N ALA A 475 7.80 -17.54 0.44
CA ALA A 475 7.92 -18.12 -0.92
C ALA A 475 6.95 -17.47 -1.95
N LEU A 476 6.74 -16.15 -1.84
CA LEU A 476 6.14 -15.23 -2.87
C LEU A 476 6.92 -13.93 -2.93
N ALA A 477 7.75 -13.60 -1.92
CA ALA A 477 8.98 -12.88 -2.20
C ALA A 477 9.78 -13.58 -3.34
N GLU A 478 9.60 -14.89 -3.53
CA GLU A 478 10.07 -15.65 -4.69
C GLU A 478 9.39 -15.25 -6.03
N GLU A 479 8.09 -14.90 -6.05
CA GLU A 479 7.27 -14.75 -7.28
C GLU A 479 6.85 -13.29 -7.58
N ALA A 480 6.67 -12.43 -6.57
CA ALA A 480 6.30 -11.01 -6.69
C ALA A 480 7.39 -10.11 -7.32
N ARG A 481 8.43 -10.73 -7.88
CA ARG A 481 9.46 -10.12 -8.72
C ARG A 481 9.09 -10.13 -10.22
N GLY A 482 8.01 -10.82 -10.60
CA GLY A 482 7.35 -10.66 -11.89
C GLY A 482 6.32 -9.52 -11.88
N GLY A 483 6.77 -8.28 -12.10
CA GLY A 483 5.92 -7.08 -12.00
C GLY A 483 5.02 -6.79 -13.21
N HIS A 484 4.35 -5.62 -13.20
CA HIS A 484 3.48 -5.15 -14.28
C HIS A 484 3.79 -3.71 -14.73
N THR A 485 4.30 -3.56 -15.95
CA THR A 485 4.14 -2.32 -16.74
C THR A 485 3.06 -2.55 -17.79
N CYS A 486 1.97 -1.77 -17.73
CA CYS A 486 0.82 -1.96 -18.63
C CYS A 486 1.09 -1.40 -20.04
N SER A 487 1.55 -2.26 -20.96
CA SER A 487 1.77 -1.90 -22.37
C SER A 487 0.70 -2.50 -23.28
N HIS A 488 -0.23 -1.67 -23.77
CA HIS A 488 -1.27 -2.11 -24.70
C HIS A 488 -0.70 -2.54 -26.07
N LYS A 489 -0.83 -3.83 -26.42
CA LYS A 489 -0.86 -4.33 -27.82
C LYS A 489 -1.55 -5.70 -27.91
N GLY A 490 -2.86 -5.69 -28.20
CA GLY A 490 -3.63 -6.93 -28.33
C GLY A 490 -3.24 -7.76 -29.56
N LYS A 491 -3.20 -9.09 -29.41
CA LYS A 491 -3.15 -10.04 -30.53
C LYS A 491 -3.94 -11.31 -30.26
N LYS A 492 -4.55 -11.82 -31.33
CA LYS A 492 -5.55 -12.89 -31.35
C LYS A 492 -5.05 -14.20 -30.74
N ILE A 493 -5.90 -14.85 -29.95
CA ILE A 493 -5.71 -16.22 -29.47
C ILE A 493 -5.44 -17.17 -30.65
N ARG A 494 -4.44 -18.04 -30.52
CA ARG A 494 -4.27 -19.26 -31.31
C ARG A 494 -4.30 -20.46 -30.36
N THR A 495 -5.21 -21.38 -30.60
CA THR A 495 -5.31 -22.66 -29.87
C THR A 495 -4.07 -23.51 -30.14
N LEU A 496 -3.42 -24.00 -29.08
CA LEU A 496 -2.48 -25.12 -29.17
C LEU A 496 -3.18 -26.44 -28.81
N ILE A 497 -2.75 -27.54 -29.42
CA ILE A 497 -3.35 -28.86 -29.25
C ILE A 497 -2.38 -29.75 -28.47
N CYS A 498 -2.83 -30.29 -27.34
CA CYS A 498 -2.25 -31.49 -26.73
C CYS A 498 -3.29 -32.61 -26.81
N GLY A 499 -2.90 -33.78 -27.32
CA GLY A 499 -3.83 -34.87 -27.62
C GLY A 499 -3.78 -36.04 -26.64
N GLY A 500 -4.58 -37.07 -26.93
CA GLY A 500 -4.15 -38.44 -26.59
C GLY A 500 -4.96 -39.27 -25.59
N LYS A 501 -6.28 -39.11 -25.46
CA LYS A 501 -7.15 -40.21 -24.97
C LYS A 501 -8.42 -40.35 -25.81
N THR A 502 -8.75 -41.59 -26.18
CA THR A 502 -9.91 -41.97 -26.99
C THR A 502 -11.01 -42.59 -26.11
N LEU A 503 -12.28 -42.31 -26.43
CA LEU A 503 -13.49 -43.15 -26.30
C LEU A 503 -14.73 -42.33 -26.82
N PRO A 504 -15.93 -42.91 -27.01
CA PRO A 504 -16.51 -42.96 -28.36
C PRO A 504 -17.54 -41.87 -28.72
N GLN A 505 -17.89 -41.87 -30.02
CA GLN A 505 -18.85 -40.97 -30.68
C GLN A 505 -20.26 -40.99 -30.06
N SER A 506 -20.94 -39.83 -30.07
CA SER A 506 -22.28 -39.74 -30.69
C SER A 506 -22.68 -38.29 -31.07
N ARG A 507 -23.50 -38.17 -32.12
CA ARG A 507 -24.40 -37.04 -32.48
C ARG A 507 -23.80 -35.66 -32.83
N ILE A 508 -23.45 -35.57 -34.11
CA ILE A 508 -23.64 -34.44 -35.06
C ILE A 508 -24.69 -33.39 -34.64
N ILE A 509 -24.39 -32.08 -34.80
CA ILE A 509 -25.25 -31.09 -35.51
C ILE A 509 -24.46 -29.83 -35.97
N ARG A 510 -24.63 -29.53 -37.27
CA ARG A 510 -24.33 -28.34 -38.10
C ARG A 510 -23.52 -27.14 -37.58
N LEU A 511 -22.49 -26.78 -38.35
CA LEU A 511 -22.04 -25.40 -38.57
C LEU A 511 -23.14 -24.54 -39.24
N THR A 512 -23.06 -23.22 -39.07
CA THR A 512 -23.44 -22.24 -40.12
C THR A 512 -22.51 -21.03 -40.02
N CYS A 513 -21.80 -20.70 -41.10
CA CYS A 513 -21.01 -19.48 -41.19
C CYS A 513 -21.79 -18.40 -41.95
N PHE A 514 -21.55 -17.13 -41.63
CA PHE A 514 -21.79 -16.02 -42.55
C PHE A 514 -20.53 -15.16 -42.64
N LEU A 515 -20.15 -14.83 -43.88
CA LEU A 515 -19.03 -13.96 -44.23
C LEU A 515 -19.56 -12.57 -44.56
N TYR A 516 -18.84 -11.52 -44.17
CA TYR A 516 -18.91 -10.21 -44.83
C TYR A 516 -17.54 -9.51 -44.79
N LEU A 517 -17.15 -8.94 -45.93
CA LEU A 517 -16.05 -7.99 -46.14
C LEU A 517 -16.66 -6.77 -46.84
N PRO A 518 -16.26 -5.54 -46.48
CA PRO A 518 -15.20 -4.79 -47.18
C PRO A 518 -14.21 -4.10 -46.21
N ALA A 519 -13.10 -3.46 -46.59
CA ALA A 519 -12.24 -3.49 -47.80
C ALA A 519 -10.90 -2.76 -47.46
N SER A 520 -10.09 -2.40 -48.46
CA SER A 520 -8.91 -1.52 -48.34
C SER A 520 -8.93 -0.39 -49.37
N PRO A 521 -8.17 0.69 -49.15
CA PRO A 521 -7.35 1.26 -50.22
C PRO A 521 -5.86 1.37 -49.84
N SER A 522 -5.02 1.94 -50.72
CA SER A 522 -3.58 1.63 -50.80
C SER A 522 -2.66 2.82 -51.09
N GLY A 523 -1.41 2.75 -50.60
CA GLY A 523 -0.26 3.54 -51.06
C GLY A 523 -0.04 4.89 -50.34
N SER A 524 1.13 5.54 -50.44
CA SER A 524 2.47 5.09 -50.92
C SER A 524 3.51 6.20 -50.67
N GLY A 525 4.74 5.88 -50.25
CA GLY A 525 5.82 6.88 -50.13
C GLY A 525 7.17 6.30 -49.73
N PHE A 526 8.24 6.71 -50.42
CA PHE A 526 9.65 6.35 -50.14
C PHE A 526 10.36 7.49 -49.40
N CYS A 527 11.38 7.14 -48.59
CA CYS A 527 12.77 7.61 -48.74
C CYS A 527 13.68 6.97 -47.68
N ALA A 528 15.00 6.92 -47.94
CA ALA A 528 15.97 6.33 -47.01
C ALA A 528 17.37 6.95 -47.17
N LEU A 529 18.06 7.11 -46.03
CA LEU A 529 19.53 7.26 -45.89
C LEU A 529 20.15 8.56 -46.49
N PRO A 530 21.40 8.96 -46.13
CA PRO A 530 22.49 8.12 -45.61
C PRO A 530 23.25 8.59 -44.34
N ASP A 531 24.01 7.61 -43.85
CA ASP A 531 25.14 7.69 -42.91
C ASP A 531 26.31 8.55 -43.46
N LYS A 532 27.16 9.04 -42.56
CA LYS A 532 28.52 9.55 -42.86
C LYS A 532 29.51 9.23 -41.74
N SER A 533 30.47 8.37 -42.08
CA SER A 533 31.56 7.93 -41.22
C SER A 533 32.79 8.86 -41.22
N GLN A 534 33.54 8.84 -40.12
CA GLN A 534 34.98 9.18 -39.97
C GLN A 534 35.47 10.62 -40.23
N ALA A 535 36.03 11.20 -39.17
CA ALA A 535 37.35 11.85 -39.21
C ALA A 535 38.09 11.54 -37.89
N LYS A 536 39.40 11.28 -37.94
CA LYS A 536 40.29 11.18 -36.77
C LYS A 536 41.19 12.41 -36.73
N GLU A 537 41.50 12.91 -35.54
CA GLU A 537 42.89 12.94 -35.04
C GLU A 537 42.91 13.33 -33.55
N ALA A 538 44.07 13.17 -32.90
CA ALA A 538 44.22 13.28 -31.44
C ALA A 538 45.35 14.22 -31.06
N LEU A 539 45.23 14.92 -29.91
CA LEU A 539 46.38 15.50 -29.19
C LEU A 539 46.04 15.86 -27.73
N LYS A 540 46.94 15.43 -26.83
CA LYS A 540 47.17 15.76 -25.41
C LYS A 540 48.71 15.60 -25.20
N PRO A 541 49.39 16.10 -24.13
CA PRO A 541 48.85 16.46 -22.80
C PRO A 541 49.45 17.70 -22.06
N GLN A 542 48.71 18.24 -21.06
CA GLN A 542 49.18 18.74 -19.72
C GLN A 542 50.25 19.89 -19.64
N PRO A 543 50.61 20.45 -18.44
CA PRO A 543 49.89 20.59 -17.14
C PRO A 543 49.97 21.99 -16.44
N HIS A 544 49.00 22.27 -15.53
CA HIS A 544 49.12 23.08 -14.27
C HIS A 544 49.61 24.56 -14.30
N PRO A 545 49.55 25.33 -13.17
CA PRO A 545 48.93 25.10 -11.85
C PRO A 545 47.73 26.05 -11.56
N GLY A 546 47.16 26.00 -10.34
CA GLY A 546 45.95 26.76 -9.97
C GLY A 546 46.13 27.79 -8.85
N VAL A 547 45.03 28.48 -8.51
CA VAL A 547 44.87 29.37 -7.34
C VAL A 547 43.49 29.11 -6.71
N SER A 548 43.39 29.17 -5.38
CA SER A 548 42.13 29.07 -4.63
C SER A 548 41.75 30.44 -4.06
N MET A 549 40.46 30.79 -4.04
CA MET A 549 39.99 32.01 -3.38
C MET A 549 38.56 31.87 -2.83
N TYR A 550 38.44 31.96 -1.50
CA TYR A 550 37.18 32.26 -0.81
C TYR A 550 36.83 33.75 -0.99
N ILE A 551 35.53 34.09 -0.95
CA ILE A 551 35.05 35.35 -0.35
C ILE A 551 33.56 35.22 0.03
N HIS A 552 33.15 36.02 1.02
CA HIS A 552 31.86 35.88 1.71
C HIS A 552 30.63 36.40 0.96
N THR A 553 29.48 35.88 1.39
CA THR A 553 28.14 36.47 1.24
C THR A 553 28.02 37.90 1.78
N THR A 554 27.33 38.76 1.03
CA THR A 554 26.59 39.94 1.56
C THR A 554 25.24 40.05 0.87
N ARG A 555 24.30 40.79 1.47
CA ARG A 555 22.85 40.76 1.16
C ARG A 555 22.28 42.18 1.13
N LEU A 556 21.07 42.31 0.57
CA LEU A 556 20.25 43.54 0.50
C LEU A 556 20.69 44.55 -0.60
N PRO A 557 19.85 45.52 -0.99
CA PRO A 557 18.67 45.23 -1.83
C PRO A 557 18.50 46.25 -2.98
N HIS A 558 17.58 46.00 -3.93
CA HIS A 558 16.64 47.05 -4.38
C HIS A 558 15.50 46.52 -5.25
N THR A 559 14.40 47.28 -5.25
CA THR A 559 13.16 47.09 -6.01
C THR A 559 13.20 47.72 -7.39
N SER A 560 12.62 47.07 -8.40
CA SER A 560 11.79 47.74 -9.42
C SER A 560 10.88 46.74 -10.15
N ARG A 561 9.82 47.24 -10.80
CA ARG A 561 8.90 46.46 -11.64
C ARG A 561 9.21 46.72 -13.12
N SER A 562 9.12 45.71 -14.00
CA SER A 562 8.79 45.95 -15.43
C SER A 562 8.36 44.67 -16.16
N ALA A 563 7.13 44.70 -16.68
CA ALA A 563 6.57 43.83 -17.72
C ALA A 563 5.24 44.49 -18.19
N PRO A 564 4.67 44.16 -19.37
CA PRO A 564 5.14 43.23 -20.41
C PRO A 564 5.40 43.91 -21.78
N VAL A 565 5.67 43.12 -22.82
CA VAL A 565 5.61 43.51 -24.24
C VAL A 565 4.40 42.81 -24.91
N ILE A 566 3.79 43.45 -25.90
CA ILE A 566 2.52 43.05 -26.53
C ILE A 566 2.70 42.84 -28.04
N CYS A 567 2.12 41.76 -28.59
CA CYS A 567 1.55 41.62 -29.95
C CYS A 567 0.79 40.27 -29.98
N ALA A 568 -0.55 40.12 -30.07
CA ALA A 568 -1.70 40.89 -30.56
C ALA A 568 -2.16 40.56 -32.00
N GLN A 569 -3.19 39.70 -32.12
CA GLN A 569 -4.22 39.58 -33.18
C GLN A 569 -5.18 38.43 -32.78
N ALA A 570 -6.50 38.45 -33.01
CA ALA A 570 -7.40 39.52 -33.46
C ALA A 570 -8.83 39.31 -32.90
N HIS A 571 -9.69 40.32 -33.02
CA HIS A 571 -11.03 40.40 -32.40
C HIS A 571 -12.08 39.37 -32.88
N MET A 572 -13.00 39.02 -31.98
CA MET A 572 -14.39 39.49 -32.06
C MET A 572 -15.04 39.58 -30.67
N ALA A 573 -16.03 40.46 -30.50
CA ALA A 573 -16.70 40.70 -29.21
C ALA A 573 -18.15 41.18 -29.41
N SER A 574 -19.06 40.80 -28.49
CA SER A 574 -20.14 41.70 -28.00
C SER A 574 -20.97 41.09 -26.85
N HIS A 575 -21.14 41.93 -25.82
CA HIS A 575 -22.32 42.11 -24.95
C HIS A 575 -23.10 40.91 -24.34
N SER A 576 -22.94 40.75 -23.02
CA SER A 576 -24.09 40.64 -22.08
C SER A 576 -24.78 42.02 -21.95
N PRO A 577 -26.07 42.16 -21.51
CA PRO A 577 -26.40 41.99 -20.08
C PRO A 577 -27.84 41.54 -19.69
N THR A 578 -28.01 41.27 -18.39
CA THR A 578 -29.24 41.43 -17.56
C THR A 578 -30.56 40.68 -17.88
N SER A 579 -30.76 39.56 -17.17
CA SER A 579 -31.85 39.31 -16.18
C SER A 579 -33.35 39.19 -16.55
N TYR A 580 -34.06 38.49 -15.64
CA TYR A 580 -35.50 38.53 -15.28
C TYR A 580 -36.50 37.50 -15.87
N SER A 581 -37.46 37.15 -15.00
CA SER A 581 -38.74 36.45 -15.20
C SER A 581 -38.76 34.98 -15.67
N SER A 582 -39.11 34.14 -14.69
CA SER A 582 -39.94 32.92 -14.77
C SER A 582 -40.81 32.67 -16.02
N ARG A 583 -40.99 31.39 -16.35
CA ARG A 583 -42.32 30.76 -16.57
C ARG A 583 -42.28 29.26 -16.31
N ARG A 584 -43.42 28.68 -15.91
CA ARG A 584 -43.63 27.23 -15.78
C ARG A 584 -44.01 26.66 -17.13
N HIS A 585 -43.58 25.43 -17.44
CA HIS A 585 -44.33 24.56 -18.35
C HIS A 585 -44.34 23.12 -17.80
N HIS A 586 -45.54 22.58 -17.57
CA HIS A 586 -45.72 21.14 -17.55
C HIS A 586 -45.61 20.61 -18.98
N GLN A 587 -44.99 19.44 -19.15
CA GLN A 587 -45.38 18.49 -20.18
C GLN A 587 -45.66 17.14 -19.53
N LEU A 588 -46.64 16.42 -20.08
CA LEU A 588 -47.09 15.13 -19.58
C LEU A 588 -46.38 13.98 -20.28
N SER A 589 -46.37 12.83 -19.61
CA SER A 589 -46.53 11.49 -20.22
C SER A 589 -45.43 11.00 -21.17
N LEU A 590 -44.80 9.90 -20.75
CA LEU A 590 -45.06 8.62 -21.42
C LEU A 590 -44.90 7.44 -20.44
N ARG A 591 -46.01 6.77 -20.11
CA ARG A 591 -45.98 5.42 -19.51
C ARG A 591 -46.00 4.39 -20.64
N CYS A 592 -45.14 3.38 -20.55
CA CYS A 592 -45.30 2.13 -21.28
C CYS A 592 -45.54 0.98 -20.29
N HIS A 593 -46.79 0.49 -20.20
CA HIS A 593 -47.07 -0.82 -19.61
C HIS A 593 -46.89 -1.92 -20.66
N ARG A 594 -46.36 -3.07 -20.24
CA ARG A 594 -46.72 -4.37 -20.81
C ARG A 594 -47.06 -5.32 -19.67
N ASN A 595 -48.27 -5.88 -19.71
CA ASN A 595 -48.72 -6.97 -18.85
C ASN A 595 -48.74 -8.29 -19.63
N HIS A 596 -48.78 -9.40 -18.86
CA HIS A 596 -49.23 -10.79 -19.13
C HIS A 596 -48.21 -11.80 -18.57
N THR A 597 -48.47 -12.62 -17.53
CA THR A 597 -49.47 -13.72 -17.33
C THR A 597 -49.24 -14.90 -18.29
N ASP A 598 -49.31 -16.19 -17.93
CA ASP A 598 -49.65 -16.94 -16.70
C ASP A 598 -48.97 -18.37 -16.79
N SER A 599 -48.81 -19.27 -15.80
CA SER A 599 -49.31 -19.48 -14.42
C SER A 599 -48.16 -20.09 -13.54
N LYS A 600 -48.23 -21.08 -12.59
CA LYS A 600 -49.21 -21.98 -11.90
C LYS A 600 -48.53 -22.36 -10.53
N VAL A 601 -49.18 -22.50 -9.36
CA VAL A 601 -50.01 -23.62 -8.82
C VAL A 601 -49.24 -24.97 -8.81
N ALA A 602 -49.05 -25.71 -7.69
CA ALA A 602 -49.61 -25.71 -6.31
C ALA A 602 -48.69 -26.47 -5.30
N ALA A 603 -48.91 -26.58 -3.98
CA ALA A 603 -49.54 -25.72 -2.94
C ALA A 603 -49.55 -26.42 -1.54
N ARG A 604 -49.82 -25.63 -0.46
CA ARG A 604 -50.27 -25.99 0.92
C ARG A 604 -49.26 -26.43 2.01
N GLY A 605 -49.46 -25.90 3.23
CA GLY A 605 -48.86 -26.33 4.50
C GLY A 605 -48.42 -25.20 5.44
N LEU A 606 -49.16 -24.09 5.62
CA LEU A 606 -50.33 -23.96 6.52
C LEU A 606 -50.01 -24.10 8.04
N GLN A 607 -49.52 -23.02 8.66
CA GLN A 607 -50.02 -22.52 9.95
C GLN A 607 -49.70 -21.02 10.09
N ALA A 608 -50.46 -20.31 10.93
CA ALA A 608 -50.37 -18.85 11.06
C ALA A 608 -50.59 -18.42 12.51
N ASN A 609 -50.04 -17.27 12.88
CA ASN A 609 -50.51 -16.45 14.00
C ASN A 609 -50.15 -14.99 13.71
N CYS A 610 -51.15 -14.11 13.75
CA CYS A 610 -50.96 -12.67 13.65
C CYS A 610 -51.62 -12.01 14.87
N HIS A 611 -50.88 -11.15 15.56
CA HIS A 611 -51.48 -10.15 16.43
C HIS A 611 -51.16 -8.75 15.89
N VAL A 612 -52.22 -8.01 15.57
CA VAL A 612 -52.18 -6.57 15.30
C VAL A 612 -52.91 -5.91 16.46
N ALA A 613 -52.28 -4.93 17.11
CA ALA A 613 -52.91 -4.07 18.10
C ALA A 613 -53.00 -2.66 17.51
N SER A 614 -54.22 -2.23 17.20
CA SER A 614 -54.50 -0.88 16.71
C SER A 614 -54.70 0.10 17.87
N GLY A 615 -54.00 1.23 17.86
CA GLY A 615 -54.19 2.32 18.81
C GLY A 615 -54.11 3.67 18.10
N VAL A 616 -55.26 4.28 17.84
CA VAL A 616 -55.39 5.68 17.40
C VAL A 616 -56.14 6.42 18.49
N GLY A 617 -55.60 7.56 18.92
CA GLY A 617 -56.21 8.45 19.90
C GLY A 617 -55.57 9.82 19.79
N GLU A 618 -56.39 10.84 19.52
CA GLU A 618 -55.95 12.23 19.33
C GLU A 618 -55.85 12.94 20.68
N HIS A 619 -54.79 13.72 20.89
CA HIS A 619 -54.86 15.08 21.43
C HIS A 619 -53.54 15.84 21.27
#